data_AF-A0A914VNR9-F1
#
_entry.id   AF-A0A914VNR9-F1
#
_cell.length_a   1.000
_cell.length_b   1.000
_cell.length_c   1.000
_cell.angle_alpha   90.00
_cell.angle_beta   90.00
_cell.angle_gamma   90.00
#
_symmetry.space_group_name_H-M   'P 1'
#
loop_
_entity.id
_entity.type
_entity.pdbx_description
1 polymer ?
#
loop_
_entity_poly.entity_id
_entity_poly.type
_entity_poly.pdbx_seq_one_letter_code
_entity_poly.pdbx_strand_id
1 'polypeptide(L)'
;MRSGGDRDEPAGVPMLPRGGGGDLANGGSSSGGAGGELALERTIADEVAAHTSTPVGHRKSVPLFERASSRWWNPQFASALLESQYWKCGFPQLRDRFRSGLIYICVTCCSWICYHAVVSEFERALYYQLTAAAIMLLTLAILVFTFCTRNYQRFYLPTSFLCTFLVCVVTLLVFSLGDRPLISPLGTFATSVEVILLVYTVIPLPLYLCIVIGVVYSSLFEILSMHTGLYELQGVKLALHLCVHLLGVHLFILTQVRQRKTFLKVGQSLMARKDLEIETQFKDHMIQSVMPKKVADELLKETSELRRPSATGAMNVTGGPPNVRKFRPFTMNLMTDVSILFADIAGFTKMSSNKSADELVNLLNDLFGRFDILCGKCNLEKISTLGDCYYCVAGCPEPRPDHAKCCVEMGLQRRR
;
A
#
# COMPACT_ATOMS: atom_id res chain seq x y z
N MET A 1 -40.33 -22.59 28.90
CA MET A 1 -41.49 -21.73 28.54
C MET A 1 -41.00 -20.28 28.51
N ARG A 2 -41.17 -19.61 27.35
CA ARG A 2 -41.32 -18.16 27.06
C ARG A 2 -40.64 -17.14 28.01
N SER A 3 -40.00 -16.06 27.57
CA SER A 3 -40.15 -15.28 26.35
C SER A 3 -38.94 -14.34 26.21
N GLY A 4 -38.39 -14.25 25.00
CA GLY A 4 -37.55 -13.12 24.60
C GLY A 4 -38.40 -11.86 24.38
N GLY A 5 -37.74 -10.72 24.50
CA GLY A 5 -38.29 -9.39 24.20
C GLY A 5 -37.13 -8.46 23.86
N ASP A 6 -36.68 -8.51 22.61
CA ASP A 6 -35.88 -7.45 22.01
C ASP A 6 -36.73 -6.18 21.94
N ARG A 7 -36.19 -5.08 22.46
CA ARG A 7 -36.66 -3.73 22.15
C ARG A 7 -35.58 -3.04 21.34
N ASP A 8 -35.93 -2.73 20.10
CA ASP A 8 -35.23 -1.81 19.23
C ASP A 8 -35.22 -0.40 19.83
N GLU A 9 -34.03 0.18 20.02
CA GLU A 9 -33.85 1.64 20.20
C GLU A 9 -33.26 2.25 18.91
N PRO A 10 -33.71 3.47 18.52
CA PRO A 10 -33.40 4.03 17.21
C PRO A 10 -32.04 4.75 17.13
N ALA A 11 -31.37 4.50 16.01
CA ALA A 11 -30.35 5.30 15.31
C ALA A 11 -29.76 6.55 16.01
N GLY A 12 -28.65 6.37 16.72
CA GLY A 12 -27.70 7.45 16.98
C GLY A 12 -26.86 7.75 15.72
N VAL A 13 -26.88 9.01 15.28
CA VAL A 13 -26.00 9.55 14.24
C VAL A 13 -24.53 9.29 14.62
N PRO A 14 -23.68 8.70 13.75
CA PRO A 14 -22.28 8.50 14.08
C PRO A 14 -21.54 9.84 14.07
N MET A 15 -21.23 10.33 15.27
CA MET A 15 -20.28 11.42 15.51
C MET A 15 -18.93 11.06 14.85
N LEU A 16 -18.47 11.95 13.96
CA LEU A 16 -17.07 12.01 13.52
C LEU A 16 -16.16 12.03 14.75
N PRO A 17 -14.97 11.39 14.72
CA PRO A 17 -14.05 11.48 15.85
C PRO A 17 -13.63 12.94 16.02
N ARG A 18 -14.13 13.57 17.09
CA ARG A 18 -13.61 14.85 17.58
C ARG A 18 -12.12 14.65 17.83
N GLY A 19 -11.31 15.35 17.05
CA GLY A 19 -9.89 15.48 17.33
C GLY A 19 -9.73 16.15 18.69
N GLY A 20 -9.45 15.36 19.72
CA GLY A 20 -8.98 15.83 21.01
C GLY A 20 -7.60 16.44 20.83
N GLY A 21 -7.56 17.76 20.61
CA GLY A 21 -6.41 18.56 20.97
C GLY A 21 -6.57 18.94 22.44
N GLY A 22 -5.66 18.47 23.29
CA GLY A 22 -5.60 18.79 24.70
C GLY A 22 -4.37 18.13 25.33
N ASP A 23 -3.34 18.95 25.52
CA ASP A 23 -2.31 18.86 26.56
C ASP A 23 -1.42 17.62 26.63
N LEU A 24 -0.34 17.65 25.84
CA LEU A 24 0.96 17.06 26.19
C LEU A 24 2.06 18.05 25.81
N ALA A 25 2.06 19.19 26.51
CA ALA A 25 3.25 20.00 26.66
C ALA A 25 3.82 19.74 28.06
N ASN A 26 5.09 19.35 28.06
CA ASN A 26 6.04 19.36 29.17
C ASN A 26 6.29 18.03 29.91
N GLY A 27 7.54 17.56 29.79
CA GLY A 27 8.18 16.62 30.71
C GLY A 27 8.45 15.22 30.19
N GLY A 28 9.73 14.90 29.91
CA GLY A 28 10.22 13.52 29.94
C GLY A 28 10.86 13.02 28.65
N SER A 29 12.19 13.17 28.58
CA SER A 29 13.09 12.36 27.75
C SER A 29 12.65 10.89 27.64
N SER A 30 12.47 10.34 26.44
CA SER A 30 12.51 8.88 26.26
C SER A 30 12.76 8.44 24.81
N SER A 31 13.70 7.52 24.69
CA SER A 31 14.04 6.66 23.57
C SER A 31 12.92 5.65 23.19
N GLY A 32 11.65 6.08 23.19
CA GLY A 32 10.48 5.20 23.05
C GLY A 32 9.83 5.13 21.65
N GLY A 33 10.27 5.93 20.68
CA GLY A 33 9.60 6.06 19.38
C GLY A 33 9.65 4.80 18.49
N ALA A 34 10.78 4.11 18.46
CA ALA A 34 10.99 2.97 17.56
C ALA A 34 10.17 1.72 17.97
N GLY A 35 9.94 1.51 19.28
CA GLY A 35 9.19 0.36 19.78
C GLY A 35 7.69 0.44 19.48
N GLY A 36 7.10 1.64 19.58
CA GLY A 36 5.68 1.86 19.28
C GLY A 36 5.36 1.76 17.79
N GLU A 37 6.27 2.22 16.93
CA GLU A 37 6.11 2.16 15.47
C GLU A 37 6.20 0.73 14.94
N LEU A 38 7.14 -0.07 15.46
CA LEU A 38 7.25 -1.50 15.13
C LEU A 38 6.05 -2.32 15.62
N ALA A 39 5.50 -2.00 16.80
CA ALA A 39 4.31 -2.66 17.32
C ALA A 39 3.06 -2.36 16.47
N LEU A 40 2.92 -1.12 16.01
CA LEU A 40 1.85 -0.71 15.10
C LEU A 40 1.97 -1.40 13.74
N GLU A 41 3.17 -1.47 13.18
CA GLU A 41 3.43 -2.12 11.89
C GLU A 41 3.08 -3.61 11.92
N ARG A 42 3.44 -4.31 13.01
CA ARG A 42 3.07 -5.71 13.24
C ARG A 42 1.55 -5.88 13.36
N THR A 43 0.88 -5.00 14.09
CA THR A 43 -0.58 -5.06 14.24
C THR A 43 -1.31 -4.88 12.90
N ILE A 44 -0.81 -3.97 12.04
CA ILE A 44 -1.35 -3.79 10.68
C ILE A 44 -1.10 -5.04 9.83
N ALA A 45 0.07 -5.67 9.97
CA ALA A 45 0.40 -6.91 9.28
C ALA A 45 -0.53 -8.05 9.66
N ASP A 46 -0.76 -8.25 10.96
CA ASP A 46 -1.66 -9.26 11.48
C ASP A 46 -3.10 -9.04 11.01
N GLU A 47 -3.58 -7.79 10.96
CA GLU A 47 -4.93 -7.48 10.46
C GLU A 47 -5.09 -7.73 8.97
N VAL A 48 -4.09 -7.38 8.15
CA VAL A 48 -4.12 -7.67 6.71
C VAL A 48 -4.06 -9.17 6.48
N ALA A 49 -3.23 -9.90 7.22
CA ALA A 49 -3.15 -11.36 7.15
C ALA A 49 -4.49 -12.01 7.58
N ALA A 50 -5.09 -11.58 8.69
CA ALA A 50 -6.38 -12.08 9.18
C ALA A 50 -7.55 -11.80 8.20
N HIS A 51 -7.55 -10.63 7.55
CA HIS A 51 -8.49 -10.31 6.48
C HIS A 51 -8.32 -11.18 5.23
N THR A 52 -7.17 -11.84 5.09
CA THR A 52 -6.82 -12.67 3.93
C THR A 52 -7.02 -14.18 4.20
N SER A 53 -6.79 -14.62 5.44
CA SER A 53 -6.84 -16.01 5.87
C SER A 53 -8.23 -16.49 6.30
N THR A 54 -9.18 -15.57 6.52
CA THR A 54 -10.57 -15.94 6.81
C THR A 54 -11.18 -16.65 5.60
N PRO A 55 -11.64 -17.92 5.73
CA PRO A 55 -12.31 -18.61 4.65
C PRO A 55 -13.55 -17.82 4.24
N VAL A 56 -13.84 -17.82 2.94
CA VAL A 56 -15.01 -17.17 2.33
C VAL A 56 -16.26 -17.91 2.82
N GLY A 57 -16.64 -17.68 4.06
CA GLY A 57 -17.92 -18.13 4.62
C GLY A 57 -19.02 -17.36 3.90
N HIS A 58 -20.09 -18.07 3.52
CA HIS A 58 -21.31 -17.56 2.88
C HIS A 58 -21.92 -16.37 3.64
N ARG A 59 -21.32 -15.18 3.55
CA ARG A 59 -21.96 -13.92 3.90
C ARG A 59 -22.79 -13.53 2.68
N LYS A 60 -24.07 -13.22 2.90
CA LYS A 60 -25.02 -12.70 1.91
C LYS A 60 -24.64 -11.28 1.46
N SER A 61 -23.40 -11.06 1.04
CA SER A 61 -22.90 -9.81 0.47
C SER A 61 -22.55 -10.04 -0.99
N VAL A 62 -22.87 -9.07 -1.84
CA VAL A 62 -22.50 -9.09 -3.26
C VAL A 62 -20.99 -9.41 -3.39
N PRO A 63 -20.57 -10.33 -4.28
CA PRO A 63 -19.18 -10.83 -4.36
C PRO A 63 -18.12 -9.72 -4.59
N LEU A 64 -18.55 -8.52 -5.02
CA LEU A 64 -17.70 -7.34 -5.14
C LEU A 64 -17.18 -6.79 -3.81
N PHE A 65 -17.92 -7.00 -2.71
CA PHE A 65 -17.65 -6.42 -1.39
C PHE A 65 -17.19 -7.43 -0.35
N GLU A 66 -17.15 -8.72 -0.69
CA GLU A 66 -16.98 -9.86 0.21
C GLU A 66 -15.73 -9.77 1.12
N ARG A 67 -14.73 -8.97 0.73
CA ARG A 67 -13.52 -8.69 1.53
C ARG A 67 -13.34 -7.23 1.98
N ALA A 68 -14.09 -6.30 1.41
CA ALA A 68 -13.89 -4.86 1.62
C ALA A 68 -14.94 -4.22 2.54
N SER A 69 -16.17 -4.73 2.59
CA SER A 69 -17.22 -4.18 3.47
C SER A 69 -18.46 -5.07 3.59
N SER A 70 -19.08 -5.11 4.77
CA SER A 70 -20.36 -5.79 4.98
C SER A 70 -21.58 -5.00 4.47
N ARG A 71 -21.44 -3.68 4.26
CA ARG A 71 -22.51 -2.77 3.82
C ARG A 71 -22.24 -2.26 2.41
N TRP A 72 -23.19 -2.46 1.50
CA TRP A 72 -23.08 -2.01 0.11
C TRP A 72 -23.28 -0.49 -0.06
N TRP A 73 -23.99 0.16 0.87
CA TRP A 73 -24.25 1.62 0.84
C TRP A 73 -23.20 2.48 1.56
N ASN A 74 -22.35 1.89 2.40
CA ASN A 74 -21.21 2.55 3.02
C ASN A 74 -20.05 1.55 3.17
N PRO A 75 -19.25 1.37 2.10
CA PRO A 75 -18.20 0.40 2.14
C PRO A 75 -17.08 0.88 3.07
N GLN A 76 -16.84 0.15 4.16
CA GLN A 76 -15.76 0.35 5.14
C GLN A 76 -15.16 -1.01 5.49
N PHE A 77 -13.86 -1.05 5.80
CA PHE A 77 -13.21 -2.24 6.34
C PHE A 77 -13.82 -2.62 7.69
N ALA A 78 -13.79 -3.92 8.02
CA ALA A 78 -14.29 -4.40 9.30
C ALA A 78 -13.38 -3.96 10.46
N SER A 79 -12.07 -3.82 10.21
CA SER A 79 -11.13 -3.21 11.15
C SER A 79 -11.13 -1.68 11.06
N ALA A 80 -11.25 -1.03 12.22
CA ALA A 80 -11.11 0.42 12.35
C ALA A 80 -9.67 0.90 12.13
N LEU A 81 -8.67 0.08 12.48
CA LEU A 81 -7.27 0.41 12.28
C LEU A 81 -6.94 0.40 10.78
N LEU A 82 -7.38 -0.64 10.06
CA LEU A 82 -7.20 -0.75 8.62
C LEU A 82 -7.92 0.37 7.86
N GLU A 83 -9.12 0.76 8.30
CA GLU A 83 -9.84 1.90 7.75
C GLU A 83 -9.10 3.23 7.98
N SER A 84 -8.52 3.42 9.17
CA SER A 84 -7.70 4.61 9.47
C SER A 84 -6.47 4.70 8.57
N GLN A 85 -5.79 3.58 8.33
CA GLN A 85 -4.62 3.54 7.46
C GLN A 85 -5.01 3.74 5.98
N TYR A 86 -6.09 3.10 5.53
CA TYR A 86 -6.66 3.34 4.21
C TYR A 86 -6.97 4.82 4.00
N TRP A 87 -7.60 5.47 4.97
CA TRP A 87 -7.89 6.91 4.89
C TRP A 87 -6.62 7.74 4.77
N LYS A 88 -5.58 7.48 5.58
CA LYS A 88 -4.30 8.19 5.50
C LYS A 88 -3.64 8.05 4.13
N CYS A 89 -3.62 6.84 3.57
CA CYS A 89 -3.02 6.58 2.25
C CYS A 89 -3.89 7.08 1.08
N GLY A 90 -5.21 7.00 1.22
CA GLY A 90 -6.18 7.32 0.17
C GLY A 90 -6.54 8.81 0.09
N PHE A 91 -6.42 9.57 1.18
CA PHE A 91 -6.82 10.97 1.23
C PHE A 91 -6.10 11.88 0.22
N PRO A 92 -4.77 11.76 -0.01
CA PRO A 92 -4.11 12.53 -1.07
C PRO A 92 -4.70 12.25 -2.45
N GLN A 93 -4.99 10.99 -2.76
CA GLN A 93 -5.61 10.59 -4.04
C GLN A 93 -7.03 11.14 -4.17
N LEU A 94 -7.81 11.12 -3.08
CA LEU A 94 -9.15 11.70 -3.02
C LEU A 94 -9.11 13.21 -3.31
N ARG A 95 -8.18 13.91 -2.66
CA ARG A 95 -7.96 15.34 -2.86
C ARG A 95 -7.53 15.66 -4.29
N ASP A 96 -6.59 14.90 -4.84
CA ASP A 96 -6.07 15.17 -6.19
C ASP A 96 -7.15 14.91 -7.26
N ARG A 97 -7.99 13.87 -7.09
CA ARG A 97 -9.18 13.67 -7.92
C ARG A 97 -10.16 14.84 -7.83
N PHE A 98 -10.43 15.32 -6.62
CA PHE A 98 -11.29 16.49 -6.43
C PHE A 98 -10.71 17.75 -7.08
N ARG A 99 -9.39 17.96 -7.00
CA ARG A 99 -8.69 19.05 -7.70
C ARG A 99 -8.82 18.95 -9.21
N SER A 100 -8.58 17.77 -9.79
CA SER A 100 -8.80 17.53 -11.23
C SER A 100 -10.25 17.82 -11.62
N GLY A 101 -11.19 17.49 -10.75
CA GLY A 101 -12.59 17.87 -10.85
C GLY A 101 -12.87 19.36 -10.91
N LEU A 102 -12.30 20.12 -9.97
CA LEU A 102 -12.43 21.57 -9.91
C LEU A 102 -11.82 22.23 -11.17
N ILE A 103 -10.67 21.71 -11.63
CA ILE A 103 -10.06 22.16 -12.90
C ILE A 103 -11.00 21.90 -14.07
N TYR A 104 -11.61 20.71 -14.13
CA TYR A 104 -12.61 20.39 -15.16
C TYR A 104 -13.79 21.36 -15.13
N ILE A 105 -14.34 21.67 -13.95
CA ILE A 105 -15.44 22.65 -13.82
C ILE A 105 -14.99 24.04 -14.30
N CYS A 106 -13.77 24.47 -13.99
CA CYS A 106 -13.24 25.75 -14.50
C CYS A 106 -13.12 25.74 -16.03
N VAL A 107 -12.63 24.64 -16.64
CA VAL A 107 -12.55 24.49 -18.09
C VAL A 107 -13.93 24.52 -18.73
N THR A 108 -14.91 23.80 -18.16
CA THR A 108 -16.31 23.86 -18.60
C THR A 108 -16.82 25.31 -18.54
N CYS A 109 -16.62 26.03 -17.43
CA CYS A 109 -17.03 27.44 -17.32
C CYS A 109 -16.37 28.32 -18.39
N CYS A 110 -15.07 28.14 -18.68
CA CYS A 110 -14.39 28.84 -19.77
C CYS A 110 -15.05 28.56 -21.12
N SER A 111 -15.35 27.29 -21.42
CA SER A 111 -16.04 26.90 -22.66
C SER A 111 -17.42 27.55 -22.77
N TRP A 112 -18.17 27.64 -21.67
CA TRP A 112 -19.47 28.34 -21.62
C TRP A 112 -19.35 29.84 -21.88
N ILE A 113 -18.35 30.52 -21.29
CA ILE A 113 -18.09 31.94 -21.54
C ILE A 113 -17.80 32.18 -23.02
N CYS A 114 -16.94 31.36 -23.61
CA CYS A 114 -16.58 31.45 -25.04
C CYS A 114 -17.78 31.17 -25.95
N TYR A 115 -18.58 30.15 -25.65
CA TYR A 115 -19.77 29.80 -26.43
C TYR A 115 -20.77 30.97 -26.46
N HIS A 116 -21.09 31.54 -25.30
CA HIS A 116 -22.02 32.66 -25.22
C HIS A 116 -21.44 33.97 -25.76
N ALA A 117 -20.11 34.14 -25.79
CA ALA A 117 -19.47 35.30 -26.43
C ALA A 117 -19.72 35.34 -27.94
N VAL A 118 -19.83 34.17 -28.59
CA VAL A 118 -19.95 34.06 -30.05
C VAL A 118 -21.42 33.91 -30.48
N VAL A 119 -22.22 33.16 -29.73
CA VAL A 119 -23.55 32.70 -30.19
C VAL A 119 -24.70 33.57 -29.68
N SER A 120 -24.54 34.28 -28.55
CA SER A 120 -25.64 34.98 -27.88
C SER A 120 -25.68 36.48 -28.19
N GLU A 121 -26.90 37.04 -28.19
CA GLU A 121 -27.10 38.49 -28.23
C GLU A 121 -26.46 39.18 -27.02
N PHE A 122 -25.94 40.39 -27.19
CA PHE A 122 -25.06 41.08 -26.23
C PHE A 122 -25.59 41.11 -24.78
N GLU A 123 -26.86 41.46 -24.58
CA GLU A 123 -27.45 41.55 -23.23
C GLU A 123 -27.60 40.18 -22.54
N ARG A 124 -27.92 39.13 -23.31
CA ARG A 124 -28.06 37.77 -22.79
C ARG A 124 -26.70 37.11 -22.58
N ALA A 125 -25.75 37.37 -23.48
CA ALA A 125 -24.38 36.90 -23.38
C ALA A 125 -23.75 37.34 -22.06
N LEU A 126 -23.94 38.60 -21.69
CA LEU A 126 -23.38 39.18 -20.46
C LEU A 126 -23.89 38.47 -19.20
N TYR A 127 -25.18 38.11 -19.14
CA TYR A 127 -25.74 37.35 -18.02
C TYR A 127 -25.13 35.94 -17.87
N TYR A 128 -25.07 35.16 -18.96
CA TYR A 128 -24.48 33.80 -18.92
C TYR A 128 -22.97 33.83 -18.66
N GLN A 129 -22.26 34.85 -19.16
CA GLN A 129 -20.84 35.02 -18.90
C GLN A 129 -20.55 35.41 -17.45
N LEU A 130 -21.33 36.32 -16.85
CA LEU A 130 -21.16 36.71 -15.45
C LEU A 130 -21.43 35.54 -14.50
N THR A 131 -22.47 34.74 -14.77
CA THR A 131 -22.80 33.56 -13.96
C THR A 131 -21.70 32.49 -14.07
N ALA A 132 -21.21 32.20 -15.28
CA ALA A 132 -20.10 31.27 -15.48
C ALA A 132 -18.78 31.76 -14.86
N ALA A 133 -18.48 33.07 -14.97
CA ALA A 133 -17.31 33.68 -14.34
C ALA A 133 -17.39 33.64 -12.80
N ALA A 134 -18.57 33.83 -12.23
CA ALA A 134 -18.79 33.73 -10.79
C ALA A 134 -18.56 32.29 -10.27
N ILE A 135 -19.08 31.28 -10.97
CA ILE A 135 -18.80 29.86 -10.65
C ILE A 135 -17.29 29.60 -10.74
N MET A 136 -16.64 30.02 -11.83
CA MET A 136 -15.22 29.81 -12.05
C MET A 136 -14.35 30.42 -10.95
N LEU A 137 -14.66 31.64 -10.52
CA LEU A 137 -13.92 32.32 -9.46
C LEU A 137 -14.09 31.59 -8.12
N LEU A 138 -15.30 31.10 -7.83
CA LEU A 138 -15.61 30.38 -6.62
C LEU A 138 -14.98 28.98 -6.60
N THR A 139 -14.98 28.26 -7.72
CA THR A 139 -14.30 26.95 -7.86
C THR A 139 -12.80 27.10 -7.80
N LEU A 140 -12.24 28.20 -8.34
CA LEU A 140 -10.82 28.54 -8.18
C LEU A 140 -10.48 28.82 -6.71
N ALA A 141 -11.33 29.54 -5.98
CA ALA A 141 -11.14 29.77 -4.55
C ALA A 141 -11.16 28.45 -3.74
N ILE A 142 -12.10 27.55 -4.05
CA ILE A 142 -12.14 26.20 -3.46
C ILE A 142 -10.88 25.41 -3.85
N LEU A 143 -10.41 25.51 -5.09
CA LEU A 143 -9.18 24.86 -5.56
C LEU A 143 -7.97 25.35 -4.77
N VAL A 144 -7.82 26.67 -4.59
CA VAL A 144 -6.77 27.28 -3.75
C VAL A 144 -6.86 26.75 -2.31
N PHE A 145 -8.07 26.68 -1.74
CA PHE A 145 -8.27 26.11 -0.40
C PHE A 145 -7.82 24.64 -0.30
N THR A 146 -7.97 23.84 -1.35
CA THR A 146 -7.48 22.46 -1.34
C THR A 146 -5.95 22.35 -1.24
N PHE A 147 -5.18 23.39 -1.58
CA PHE A 147 -3.73 23.41 -1.37
C PHE A 147 -3.35 23.50 0.10
N CYS A 148 -4.21 24.09 0.94
CA CYS A 148 -4.08 24.11 2.40
C CYS A 148 -4.45 22.74 3.00
N THR A 149 -3.60 21.74 2.79
CA THR A 149 -3.84 20.31 3.12
C THR A 149 -4.42 20.09 4.52
N ARG A 150 -3.85 20.73 5.54
CA ARG A 150 -4.24 20.54 6.95
C ARG A 150 -5.65 21.04 7.25
N ASN A 151 -6.03 22.18 6.66
CA ASN A 151 -7.35 22.78 6.85
C ASN A 151 -8.38 22.03 6.00
N TYR A 152 -8.03 21.72 4.75
CA TYR A 152 -8.90 20.93 3.87
C TYR A 152 -9.23 19.56 4.46
N GLN A 153 -8.26 18.87 5.07
CA GLN A 153 -8.51 17.58 5.72
C GLN A 153 -9.57 17.64 6.83
N ARG A 154 -9.67 18.77 7.56
CA ARG A 154 -10.71 18.96 8.59
C ARG A 154 -12.08 19.31 7.99
N PHE A 155 -12.10 20.06 6.91
CA PHE A 155 -13.33 20.63 6.33
C PHE A 155 -13.70 20.06 4.96
N TYR A 156 -13.14 18.92 4.55
CA TYR A 156 -13.35 18.38 3.19
C TYR A 156 -14.83 18.15 2.87
N LEU A 157 -15.60 17.60 3.80
CA LEU A 157 -17.03 17.27 3.58
C LEU A 157 -17.89 18.53 3.44
N PRO A 158 -17.81 19.55 4.33
CA PRO A 158 -18.45 20.85 4.10
C PRO A 158 -18.03 21.53 2.80
N THR A 159 -16.74 21.50 2.43
CA THR A 159 -16.25 22.10 1.20
C THR A 159 -16.83 21.40 -0.04
N SER A 160 -16.89 20.07 -0.06
CA SER A 160 -17.48 19.31 -1.16
C SER A 160 -18.99 19.48 -1.26
N PHE A 161 -19.69 19.57 -0.12
CA PHE A 161 -21.11 19.89 -0.10
C PHE A 161 -21.37 21.30 -0.65
N LEU A 162 -20.60 22.30 -0.21
CA LEU A 162 -20.68 23.67 -0.70
C LEU A 162 -20.46 23.72 -2.22
N CYS A 163 -19.40 23.08 -2.72
CA CYS A 163 -19.13 22.99 -4.16
C CYS A 163 -20.31 22.38 -4.94
N THR A 164 -20.87 21.29 -4.44
CA THR A 164 -22.02 20.61 -5.07
C THR A 164 -23.25 21.50 -5.10
N PHE A 165 -23.57 22.11 -3.95
CA PHE A 165 -24.71 23.00 -3.80
C PHE A 165 -24.62 24.18 -4.77
N LEU A 166 -23.44 24.80 -4.87
CA LEU A 166 -23.19 25.92 -5.78
C LEU A 166 -23.37 25.53 -7.25
N VAL A 167 -22.78 24.41 -7.68
CA VAL A 167 -22.95 23.92 -9.06
C VAL A 167 -24.42 23.63 -9.35
N CYS A 168 -25.12 22.90 -8.49
CA CYS A 168 -26.53 22.57 -8.69
C CYS A 168 -27.44 23.81 -8.73
N VAL A 169 -27.30 24.73 -7.76
CA VAL A 169 -28.15 25.92 -7.66
C VAL A 169 -27.91 26.87 -8.81
N VAL A 170 -26.64 27.15 -9.17
CA VAL A 170 -26.36 28.07 -10.27
C VAL A 170 -26.83 27.49 -11.60
N THR A 171 -26.63 26.20 -11.84
CA THR A 171 -27.18 25.56 -13.05
C THR A 171 -28.71 25.67 -13.12
N LEU A 172 -29.42 25.41 -12.01
CA LEU A 172 -30.89 25.58 -11.97
C LEU A 172 -31.32 27.03 -12.18
N LEU A 173 -30.62 28.00 -11.57
CA LEU A 173 -30.91 29.43 -11.70
C LEU A 173 -30.75 29.92 -13.14
N VAL A 174 -29.68 29.50 -13.82
CA VAL A 174 -29.39 29.82 -15.22
C VAL A 174 -30.52 29.34 -16.13
N PHE A 175 -31.07 28.15 -15.90
CA PHE A 175 -32.21 27.63 -16.68
C PHE A 175 -33.56 28.22 -16.25
N SER A 176 -33.67 28.78 -15.04
CA SER A 176 -34.93 29.30 -14.52
C SER A 176 -35.27 30.70 -15.01
N LEU A 177 -34.26 31.48 -15.39
CA LEU A 177 -34.41 32.88 -15.81
C LEU A 177 -34.40 33.05 -17.34
N GLY A 178 -34.28 31.95 -18.10
CA GLY A 178 -34.27 31.98 -19.56
C GLY A 178 -35.67 31.99 -20.16
N ASP A 179 -36.19 33.18 -20.50
CA ASP A 179 -37.53 33.35 -21.12
C ASP A 179 -37.69 32.66 -22.50
N ARG A 180 -36.58 32.26 -23.15
CA ARG A 180 -36.58 31.43 -24.37
C ARG A 180 -35.36 30.51 -24.37
N PRO A 181 -35.50 29.20 -24.68
CA PRO A 181 -34.34 28.30 -24.75
C PRO A 181 -33.48 28.68 -25.96
N LEU A 182 -32.33 29.31 -25.71
CA LEU A 182 -31.29 29.53 -26.73
C LEU A 182 -30.59 28.21 -27.13
N ILE A 183 -30.75 27.19 -26.29
CA ILE A 183 -30.06 25.91 -26.35
C ILE A 183 -31.07 24.83 -26.71
N SER A 184 -30.67 23.92 -27.58
CA SER A 184 -31.51 22.78 -27.96
C SER A 184 -31.89 21.94 -26.73
N PRO A 185 -33.03 21.21 -26.77
CA PRO A 185 -33.40 20.27 -25.70
C PRO A 185 -32.32 19.22 -25.38
N LEU A 186 -31.46 18.92 -26.37
CA LEU A 186 -30.31 18.05 -26.20
C LEU A 186 -29.22 18.72 -25.33
N GLY A 187 -28.94 20.01 -25.56
CA GLY A 187 -27.94 20.74 -24.79
C GLY A 187 -28.36 20.96 -23.33
N THR A 188 -29.65 21.21 -23.08
CA THR A 188 -30.17 21.32 -21.69
C THR A 188 -30.16 19.97 -20.97
N PHE A 189 -30.45 18.87 -21.67
CA PHE A 189 -30.29 17.54 -21.09
C PHE A 189 -28.80 17.17 -20.87
N ALA A 190 -27.91 17.56 -21.78
CA ALA A 190 -26.48 17.28 -21.63
C ALA A 190 -25.88 17.98 -20.40
N THR A 191 -26.27 19.22 -20.10
CA THR A 191 -25.80 19.92 -18.90
C THR A 191 -26.27 19.27 -17.61
N SER A 192 -27.51 18.77 -17.57
CA SER A 192 -28.03 18.08 -16.39
C SER A 192 -27.33 16.74 -16.17
N VAL A 193 -27.02 16.00 -17.24
CA VAL A 193 -26.22 14.77 -17.19
C VAL A 193 -24.78 15.07 -16.72
N GLU A 194 -24.14 16.12 -17.22
CA GLU A 194 -22.81 16.54 -16.81
C GLU A 194 -22.76 16.80 -15.29
N VAL A 195 -23.71 17.58 -14.76
CA VAL A 195 -23.80 17.88 -13.33
C VAL A 195 -24.02 16.59 -12.52
N ILE A 196 -24.96 15.74 -12.91
CA ILE A 196 -25.22 14.48 -12.19
C ILE A 196 -23.96 13.60 -12.16
N LEU A 197 -23.28 13.41 -13.30
CA LEU A 197 -22.07 12.60 -13.37
C LEU A 197 -20.92 13.21 -12.55
N LEU A 198 -20.78 14.54 -12.52
CA LEU A 198 -19.79 15.21 -11.65
C LEU A 198 -20.03 14.89 -10.18
N VAL A 199 -21.29 14.94 -9.71
CA VAL A 199 -21.64 14.62 -8.31
C VAL A 199 -21.30 13.17 -7.94
N TYR A 200 -21.50 12.21 -8.85
CA TYR A 200 -21.20 10.80 -8.57
C TYR A 200 -19.73 10.41 -8.77
N THR A 201 -18.97 11.07 -9.63
CA THR A 201 -17.63 10.60 -10.02
C THR A 201 -16.49 11.39 -9.39
N VAL A 202 -16.67 12.69 -9.23
CA VAL A 202 -15.57 13.63 -8.91
C VAL A 202 -15.65 14.11 -7.46
N ILE A 203 -16.87 14.37 -6.98
CA ILE A 203 -17.06 14.99 -5.67
C ILE A 203 -16.93 13.92 -4.57
N PRO A 204 -16.06 14.13 -3.55
CA PRO A 204 -15.79 13.14 -2.51
C PRO A 204 -16.88 13.14 -1.42
N LEU A 205 -18.13 12.86 -1.83
CA LEU A 205 -19.27 12.69 -0.95
C LEU A 205 -19.62 11.19 -0.79
N PRO A 206 -20.20 10.80 0.35
CA PRO A 206 -20.73 9.45 0.52
C PRO A 206 -21.94 9.21 -0.39
N LEU A 207 -22.12 7.95 -0.80
CA LEU A 207 -23.12 7.54 -1.80
C LEU A 207 -24.53 8.06 -1.49
N TYR A 208 -24.96 8.00 -0.23
CA TYR A 208 -26.31 8.44 0.16
C TYR A 208 -26.53 9.94 -0.08
N LEU A 209 -25.52 10.79 0.15
CA LEU A 209 -25.62 12.22 -0.15
C LEU A 209 -25.65 12.47 -1.66
N CYS A 210 -24.83 11.77 -2.44
CA CYS A 210 -24.85 11.87 -3.91
C CYS A 210 -26.23 11.48 -4.48
N ILE A 211 -26.84 10.41 -3.96
CA ILE A 211 -28.17 9.97 -4.39
C ILE A 211 -29.23 11.02 -4.04
N VAL A 212 -29.27 11.48 -2.79
CA VAL A 212 -30.28 12.47 -2.36
C VAL A 212 -30.13 13.77 -3.14
N ILE A 213 -28.92 14.33 -3.20
CA ILE A 213 -28.67 15.60 -3.92
C ILE A 213 -28.95 15.44 -5.41
N GLY A 214 -28.52 14.33 -6.01
CA GLY A 214 -28.73 14.05 -7.44
C GLY A 214 -30.20 13.91 -7.80
N VAL A 215 -30.99 13.17 -7.01
CA VAL A 215 -32.43 12.99 -7.25
C VAL A 215 -33.18 14.29 -7.05
N VAL A 216 -32.87 15.07 -6.00
CA VAL A 216 -33.47 16.39 -5.76
C VAL A 216 -33.15 17.34 -6.93
N TYR A 217 -31.89 17.39 -7.37
CA TYR A 217 -31.47 18.19 -8.52
C TYR A 217 -32.21 17.78 -9.81
N SER A 218 -32.25 16.48 -10.14
CA SER A 218 -32.93 15.98 -11.34
C SER A 218 -34.43 16.26 -11.31
N SER A 219 -35.06 16.14 -10.14
CA SER A 219 -36.49 16.43 -9.97
C SER A 219 -36.78 17.92 -10.19
N LEU A 220 -36.00 18.81 -9.58
CA LEU A 220 -36.13 20.26 -9.75
C LEU A 220 -35.86 20.69 -11.19
N PHE A 221 -34.86 20.07 -11.84
CA PHE A 221 -34.52 20.32 -13.24
C PHE A 221 -35.68 19.95 -14.18
N GLU A 222 -36.32 18.79 -13.96
CA GLU A 222 -37.45 18.37 -14.79
C GLU A 222 -38.70 19.24 -14.55
N ILE A 223 -38.98 19.62 -13.30
CA ILE A 223 -40.07 20.57 -12.97
C ILE A 223 -39.87 21.90 -13.72
N LEU A 224 -38.63 22.38 -13.78
CA LEU A 224 -38.30 23.59 -14.52
C LEU A 224 -38.42 23.40 -16.04
N SER A 225 -38.02 22.23 -16.56
CA SER A 225 -38.20 21.88 -17.96
C SER A 225 -39.68 21.73 -18.36
N MET A 226 -40.59 21.44 -17.43
CA MET A 226 -42.03 21.39 -17.71
C MET A 226 -42.59 22.78 -17.98
N HIS A 227 -42.15 23.77 -17.21
CA HIS A 227 -42.62 25.15 -17.36
C HIS A 227 -42.28 25.75 -18.75
N THR A 228 -41.24 25.22 -19.41
CA THR A 228 -40.80 25.66 -20.75
C THR A 228 -41.51 24.95 -21.92
N GLY A 229 -42.50 24.07 -21.65
CA GLY A 229 -43.48 23.63 -22.67
C GLY A 229 -43.19 22.34 -23.45
N LEU A 230 -42.21 21.52 -23.03
CA LEU A 230 -41.82 20.28 -23.73
C LEU A 230 -42.48 19.01 -23.14
N TYR A 231 -43.81 18.97 -23.08
CA TYR A 231 -44.56 17.90 -22.40
C TYR A 231 -44.51 16.53 -23.12
N GLU A 232 -44.40 16.50 -24.46
CA GLU A 232 -44.50 15.25 -25.24
C GLU A 232 -43.35 14.25 -25.01
N LEU A 233 -42.20 14.70 -24.49
CA LEU A 233 -41.01 13.86 -24.27
C LEU A 233 -40.72 13.55 -22.79
N GLN A 234 -41.61 13.91 -21.87
CA GLN A 234 -41.35 13.85 -20.43
C GLN A 234 -41.03 12.43 -19.92
N GLY A 235 -41.78 11.42 -20.39
CA GLY A 235 -41.55 10.03 -20.01
C GLY A 235 -40.15 9.53 -20.43
N VAL A 236 -39.68 9.98 -21.59
CA VAL A 236 -38.34 9.63 -22.10
C VAL A 236 -37.25 10.32 -21.28
N LYS A 237 -37.41 11.61 -20.94
CA LYS A 237 -36.45 12.35 -20.11
C LYS A 237 -36.30 11.76 -18.71
N LEU A 238 -37.42 11.38 -18.08
CA LEU A 238 -37.39 10.75 -16.76
C LEU A 238 -36.68 9.38 -16.79
N ALA A 239 -36.95 8.58 -17.82
CA ALA A 239 -36.26 7.30 -18.02
C ALA A 239 -34.74 7.51 -18.23
N LEU A 240 -34.35 8.52 -19.00
CA LEU A 240 -32.94 8.86 -19.21
C LEU A 240 -32.25 9.33 -17.91
N HIS A 241 -32.91 10.17 -17.11
CA HIS A 241 -32.38 10.59 -15.81
C HIS A 241 -32.19 9.40 -14.85
N LEU A 242 -33.15 8.46 -14.82
CA LEU A 242 -33.02 7.22 -14.06
C LEU A 242 -31.80 6.41 -14.53
N CYS A 243 -31.61 6.23 -15.84
CA CYS A 243 -30.46 5.54 -16.40
C CYS A 243 -29.12 6.20 -16.00
N VAL A 244 -29.06 7.53 -16.02
CA VAL A 244 -27.86 8.29 -15.62
C VAL A 244 -27.58 8.14 -14.13
N HIS A 245 -28.60 8.12 -13.28
CA HIS A 245 -28.44 7.82 -11.86
C HIS A 245 -27.92 6.39 -11.61
N LEU A 246 -28.48 5.39 -12.31
CA LEU A 246 -28.01 4.01 -12.21
C LEU A 246 -26.55 3.88 -12.66
N LEU A 247 -26.18 4.55 -13.77
CA LEU A 247 -24.80 4.62 -14.24
C LEU A 247 -23.88 5.29 -13.20
N GLY A 248 -24.30 6.42 -12.63
CA GLY A 248 -23.54 7.14 -11.60
C GLY A 248 -23.29 6.29 -10.35
N VAL A 249 -24.32 5.61 -9.84
CA VAL A 249 -24.21 4.69 -8.70
C VAL A 249 -23.27 3.52 -9.03
N HIS A 250 -23.39 2.95 -10.22
CA HIS A 250 -22.52 1.87 -10.68
C HIS A 250 -21.05 2.30 -10.72
N LEU A 251 -20.75 3.44 -11.33
CA LEU A 251 -19.39 4.01 -11.42
C LEU A 251 -18.81 4.33 -10.03
N PHE A 252 -19.63 4.87 -9.12
CA PHE A 252 -19.22 5.14 -7.74
C PHE A 252 -18.82 3.85 -7.02
N ILE A 253 -19.68 2.83 -7.08
CA ILE A 253 -19.43 1.53 -6.44
C ILE A 253 -18.16 0.88 -7.00
N LEU A 254 -18.00 0.84 -8.33
CA LEU A 254 -16.81 0.28 -8.96
C LEU A 254 -15.54 1.00 -8.52
N THR A 255 -15.59 2.32 -8.39
CA THR A 255 -14.44 3.13 -7.97
C THR A 255 -14.05 2.83 -6.53
N GLN A 256 -15.02 2.78 -5.60
CA GLN A 256 -14.78 2.48 -4.19
C GLN A 256 -14.24 1.06 -3.99
N VAL A 257 -14.87 0.06 -4.62
CA VAL A 257 -14.42 -1.34 -4.56
C VAL A 257 -13.00 -1.48 -5.11
N ARG A 258 -12.71 -0.83 -6.25
CA ARG A 258 -11.38 -0.87 -6.87
C ARG A 258 -10.33 -0.28 -5.93
N GLN A 259 -10.56 0.89 -5.33
CA GLN A 259 -9.60 1.52 -4.42
C GLN A 259 -9.28 0.64 -3.21
N ARG A 260 -10.30 0.09 -2.55
CA ARG A 260 -10.12 -0.77 -1.37
C ARG A 260 -9.42 -2.08 -1.72
N LYS A 261 -9.77 -2.68 -2.86
CA LYS A 261 -9.10 -3.90 -3.36
C LYS A 261 -7.63 -3.65 -3.71
N THR A 262 -7.32 -2.51 -4.33
CA THR A 262 -5.93 -2.14 -4.63
C THR A 262 -5.14 -1.93 -3.35
N PHE A 263 -5.70 -1.23 -2.36
CA PHE A 263 -5.05 -1.04 -1.06
C PHE A 263 -4.69 -2.37 -0.38
N LEU A 264 -5.65 -3.31 -0.31
CA LEU A 264 -5.39 -4.64 0.25
C LEU A 264 -4.30 -5.41 -0.50
N LYS A 265 -4.37 -5.44 -1.84
CA LYS A 265 -3.38 -6.14 -2.66
C LYS A 265 -1.96 -5.56 -2.52
N VAL A 266 -1.85 -4.24 -2.49
CA VAL A 266 -0.57 -3.56 -2.29
C VAL A 266 -0.04 -3.85 -0.89
N GLY A 267 -0.89 -3.81 0.14
CA GLY A 267 -0.51 -4.18 1.51
C GLY A 267 0.02 -5.61 1.61
N GLN A 268 -0.69 -6.59 1.03
CA GLN A 268 -0.26 -7.99 0.98
C GLN A 268 1.08 -8.16 0.27
N SER A 269 1.25 -7.52 -0.89
CA SER A 269 2.52 -7.58 -1.64
C SER A 269 3.68 -6.98 -0.88
N LEU A 270 3.44 -5.94 -0.08
CA LEU A 270 4.47 -5.30 0.74
C LEU A 270 4.88 -6.20 1.90
N MET A 271 3.91 -6.84 2.57
CA MET A 271 4.18 -7.77 3.67
C MET A 271 4.96 -8.98 3.20
N ALA A 272 4.51 -9.64 2.12
CA ALA A 272 5.22 -10.77 1.54
C ALA A 272 6.66 -10.40 1.12
N ARG A 273 6.88 -9.17 0.64
CA ARG A 273 8.22 -8.67 0.31
C ARG A 273 9.09 -8.51 1.55
N LYS A 274 8.54 -7.98 2.65
CA LYS A 274 9.27 -7.81 3.91
C LYS A 274 9.61 -9.15 4.56
N ASP A 275 8.67 -10.11 4.53
CA ASP A 275 8.91 -11.47 5.03
C ASP A 275 10.02 -12.15 4.23
N LEU A 276 9.98 -12.05 2.90
CA LEU A 276 11.01 -12.57 2.02
C LEU A 276 12.39 -11.93 2.28
N GLU A 277 12.45 -10.64 2.57
CA GLU A 277 13.69 -9.94 2.90
C GLU A 277 14.29 -10.48 4.20
N ILE A 278 13.47 -10.67 5.25
CA ILE A 278 13.90 -11.24 6.53
C ILE A 278 14.40 -12.69 6.34
N GLU A 279 13.66 -13.52 5.61
CA GLU A 279 14.06 -14.91 5.34
C GLU A 279 15.34 -14.97 4.51
N THR A 280 15.51 -14.05 3.55
CA THR A 280 16.73 -13.95 2.76
C THR A 280 17.93 -13.58 3.63
N GLN A 281 17.79 -12.58 4.51
CA GLN A 281 18.85 -12.21 5.47
C GLN A 281 19.20 -13.37 6.40
N PHE A 282 18.19 -14.09 6.90
CA PHE A 282 18.40 -15.25 7.76
C PHE A 282 19.14 -16.37 7.03
N LYS A 283 18.73 -16.69 5.80
CA LYS A 283 19.41 -17.68 4.95
C LYS A 283 20.86 -17.27 4.66
N ASP A 284 21.11 -16.01 4.33
CA ASP A 284 22.46 -15.52 4.04
C ASP A 284 23.35 -15.60 5.28
N HIS A 285 22.81 -15.26 6.46
CA HIS A 285 23.50 -15.43 7.75
C HIS A 285 23.81 -16.91 8.04
N MET A 286 22.85 -17.80 7.80
CA MET A 286 23.03 -19.24 7.96
C MET A 286 24.12 -19.80 7.04
N ILE A 287 24.15 -19.37 5.77
CA ILE A 287 25.18 -19.78 4.81
C ILE A 287 26.56 -19.31 5.27
N GLN A 288 26.69 -18.04 5.65
CA GLN A 288 27.96 -17.47 6.10
C GLN A 288 28.45 -18.06 7.44
N SER A 289 27.55 -18.59 8.26
CA SER A 289 27.90 -19.24 9.53
C SER A 289 28.55 -20.61 9.33
N VAL A 290 28.35 -21.24 8.18
CA VAL A 290 28.88 -22.59 7.87
C VAL A 290 29.99 -22.52 6.82
N MET A 291 30.00 -21.48 5.99
CA MET A 291 30.82 -21.42 4.79
C MET A 291 31.40 -20.02 4.55
N PRO A 292 32.69 -19.91 4.16
CA PRO A 292 33.27 -18.64 3.75
C PRO A 292 32.58 -18.06 2.51
N LYS A 293 32.44 -16.72 2.47
CA LYS A 293 31.69 -15.98 1.44
C LYS A 293 32.06 -16.38 0.02
N LYS A 294 33.35 -16.41 -0.30
CA LYS A 294 33.84 -16.72 -1.65
C LYS A 294 33.39 -18.11 -2.14
N VAL A 295 33.41 -19.10 -1.26
CA VAL A 295 33.01 -20.47 -1.61
C VAL A 295 31.48 -20.59 -1.65
N ALA A 296 30.77 -19.89 -0.75
CA ALA A 296 29.31 -19.80 -0.78
C ALA A 296 28.79 -19.17 -2.08
N ASP A 297 29.40 -18.07 -2.53
CA ASP A 297 29.03 -17.39 -3.77
C ASP A 297 29.29 -18.27 -5.00
N GLU A 298 30.40 -19.01 -5.01
CA GLU A 298 30.73 -19.98 -6.06
C GLU A 298 29.70 -21.12 -6.12
N LEU A 299 29.32 -21.69 -4.96
CA LEU A 299 28.29 -22.73 -4.88
C LEU A 299 26.91 -22.23 -5.30
N LEU A 300 26.53 -21.02 -4.88
CA LEU A 300 25.24 -20.43 -5.26
C LEU A 300 25.18 -20.19 -6.77
N LYS A 301 26.29 -19.76 -7.37
CA LYS A 301 26.41 -19.61 -8.83
C LYS A 301 26.29 -20.96 -9.54
N GLU A 302 27.07 -21.98 -9.14
CA GLU A 302 27.04 -23.31 -9.75
C GLU A 302 25.64 -23.95 -9.62
N THR A 303 25.01 -23.83 -8.44
CA THR A 303 23.65 -24.33 -8.20
C THR A 303 22.63 -23.61 -9.09
N SER A 304 22.78 -22.30 -9.30
CA SER A 304 21.90 -21.53 -10.19
C SER A 304 22.02 -21.95 -11.66
N GLU A 305 23.23 -22.29 -12.11
CA GLU A 305 23.51 -22.78 -13.46
C GLU A 305 22.97 -24.19 -13.67
N LEU A 306 23.10 -25.07 -12.68
CA LEU A 306 22.51 -26.41 -12.68
C LEU A 306 20.97 -26.39 -12.64
N ARG A 307 20.39 -25.38 -11.96
CA ARG A 307 18.93 -25.22 -11.84
C ARG A 307 18.28 -24.56 -13.05
N ARG A 308 19.03 -23.89 -13.92
CA ARG A 308 18.56 -23.52 -15.25
C ARG A 308 18.72 -24.76 -16.14
N PRO A 309 17.66 -25.53 -16.44
CA PRO A 309 17.77 -26.40 -17.60
C PRO A 309 18.02 -25.46 -18.77
N SER A 310 19.03 -25.74 -19.58
CA SER A 310 19.23 -25.06 -20.84
C SER A 310 17.88 -24.88 -21.52
N ALA A 311 17.48 -23.63 -21.76
CA ALA A 311 16.35 -23.28 -22.62
C ALA A 311 16.57 -23.71 -24.09
N THR A 312 17.63 -24.50 -24.33
CA THR A 312 17.97 -25.25 -25.54
C THR A 312 18.02 -26.75 -25.22
N GLY A 313 16.94 -27.27 -24.64
CA GLY A 313 16.68 -28.70 -24.53
C GLY A 313 15.71 -29.13 -25.62
N ALA A 314 16.24 -29.35 -26.82
CA ALA A 314 15.54 -30.01 -27.90
C ALA A 314 14.82 -31.27 -27.39
N MET A 315 13.58 -31.42 -27.85
CA MET A 315 12.77 -32.62 -27.72
C MET A 315 13.44 -33.78 -28.49
N ASN A 316 14.53 -34.33 -27.95
CA ASN A 316 15.09 -35.60 -28.43
C ASN A 316 14.35 -36.75 -27.74
N VAL A 317 13.25 -37.12 -28.37
CA VAL A 317 12.59 -38.42 -28.23
C VAL A 317 13.48 -39.46 -28.90
N THR A 318 14.58 -39.85 -28.25
CA THR A 318 15.28 -41.11 -28.52
C THR A 318 15.79 -41.66 -27.19
N GLY A 319 15.42 -42.91 -26.88
CA GLY A 319 15.57 -43.56 -25.58
C GLY A 319 17.01 -43.87 -25.16
N GLY A 320 17.83 -42.84 -24.92
CA GLY A 320 19.04 -42.98 -24.13
C GLY A 320 18.68 -43.18 -22.66
N PRO A 321 19.48 -43.95 -21.88
CA PRO A 321 19.24 -44.10 -20.46
C PRO A 321 19.25 -42.70 -19.81
N PRO A 322 18.46 -42.47 -18.74
CA PRO A 322 18.51 -41.22 -18.01
C PRO A 322 19.98 -40.95 -17.67
N ASN A 323 20.44 -39.71 -17.85
CA ASN A 323 21.81 -39.32 -17.58
C ASN A 323 22.06 -39.39 -16.06
N VAL A 324 22.22 -40.61 -15.53
CA VAL A 324 22.42 -40.89 -14.12
C VAL A 324 23.83 -40.42 -13.79
N ARG A 325 23.96 -39.23 -13.19
CA ARG A 325 25.19 -38.81 -12.53
C ARG A 325 25.56 -39.90 -11.50
N LYS A 326 26.58 -40.70 -11.80
CA LYS A 326 27.06 -41.79 -10.93
C LYS A 326 27.67 -41.28 -9.63
N PHE A 327 28.09 -40.02 -9.60
CA PHE A 327 28.67 -39.36 -8.43
C PHE A 327 27.82 -38.17 -8.02
N ARG A 328 27.65 -37.98 -6.70
CA ARG A 328 27.08 -36.75 -6.16
C ARG A 328 28.09 -35.62 -6.43
N PRO A 329 27.65 -34.45 -6.92
CA PRO A 329 28.54 -33.31 -7.06
C PRO A 329 29.04 -32.87 -5.68
N PHE A 330 30.34 -32.61 -5.57
CA PHE A 330 30.97 -31.97 -4.42
C PHE A 330 32.09 -31.07 -4.95
N THR A 331 32.34 -29.95 -4.27
CA THR A 331 33.30 -28.93 -4.72
C THR A 331 34.60 -29.08 -3.95
N MET A 332 35.70 -29.27 -4.67
CA MET A 332 37.04 -29.38 -4.09
C MET A 332 38.04 -28.66 -5.00
N ASN A 333 38.70 -27.64 -4.47
CA ASN A 333 39.68 -26.86 -5.21
C ASN A 333 41.08 -27.14 -4.65
N LEU A 334 42.02 -27.50 -5.52
CA LEU A 334 43.43 -27.60 -5.14
C LEU A 334 43.99 -26.18 -4.95
N MET A 335 44.56 -25.91 -3.78
CA MET A 335 45.15 -24.61 -3.45
C MET A 335 46.63 -24.77 -3.12
N THR A 336 47.46 -23.91 -3.71
CA THR A 336 48.89 -23.78 -3.42
C THR A 336 49.15 -22.55 -2.54
N ASP A 337 50.32 -22.50 -1.91
CA ASP A 337 50.78 -21.32 -1.15
C ASP A 337 49.84 -20.92 0.01
N VAL A 338 49.56 -21.91 0.86
CA VAL A 338 48.74 -21.77 2.08
C VAL A 338 49.56 -22.09 3.33
N SER A 339 49.14 -21.54 4.47
CA SER A 339 49.71 -21.91 5.79
C SER A 339 48.61 -22.37 6.73
N ILE A 340 48.84 -23.47 7.43
CA ILE A 340 47.88 -24.07 8.36
C ILE A 340 48.47 -23.99 9.77
N LEU A 341 47.65 -23.62 10.75
CA LEU A 341 48.03 -23.59 12.15
C LEU A 341 47.09 -24.46 12.97
N PHE A 342 47.68 -25.40 13.70
CA PHE A 342 47.04 -26.20 14.74
C PHE A 342 47.49 -25.67 16.10
N ALA A 343 46.55 -25.54 17.03
CA ALA A 343 46.84 -25.23 18.42
C ALA A 343 46.00 -26.12 19.33
N ASP A 344 46.67 -26.76 20.27
CA ASP A 344 46.06 -27.73 21.17
C ASP A 344 46.28 -27.31 22.63
N ILE A 345 45.35 -27.67 23.51
CA ILE A 345 45.42 -27.34 24.93
C ILE A 345 46.22 -28.41 25.66
N ALA A 346 47.46 -28.07 26.02
CA ALA A 346 48.30 -28.99 26.79
C ALA A 346 47.66 -29.35 28.14
N GLY A 347 47.51 -30.66 28.41
CA GLY A 347 46.99 -31.16 29.68
C GLY A 347 45.46 -31.09 29.82
N PHE A 348 44.72 -30.89 28.73
CA PHE A 348 43.27 -30.77 28.73
C PHE A 348 42.56 -31.92 29.46
N THR A 349 42.93 -33.18 29.22
CA THR A 349 42.30 -34.37 29.83
C THR A 349 42.28 -34.33 31.36
N LYS A 350 43.36 -33.85 31.99
CA LYS A 350 43.45 -33.72 33.46
C LYS A 350 42.65 -32.52 33.98
N MET A 351 42.55 -31.47 33.18
CA MET A 351 41.80 -30.26 33.53
C MET A 351 40.28 -30.48 33.41
N SER A 352 39.84 -31.23 32.39
CA SER A 352 38.42 -31.50 32.15
C SER A 352 37.82 -32.54 33.11
N SER A 353 38.62 -33.48 33.63
CA SER A 353 38.15 -34.54 34.55
C SER A 353 37.57 -34.03 35.87
N ASN A 354 37.90 -32.79 36.26
CA ASN A 354 37.48 -32.19 37.53
C ASN A 354 36.47 -31.05 37.34
N LYS A 355 35.87 -30.92 36.15
CA LYS A 355 34.90 -29.86 35.81
C LYS A 355 33.56 -30.45 35.42
N SER A 356 32.49 -29.71 35.73
CA SER A 356 31.17 -30.02 35.17
C SER A 356 31.13 -29.72 33.66
N ALA A 357 30.16 -30.32 32.96
CA ALA A 357 29.99 -30.12 31.53
C ALA A 357 29.76 -28.63 31.18
N ASP A 358 28.91 -27.93 31.93
CA ASP A 358 28.62 -26.51 31.70
C ASP A 358 29.86 -25.62 31.91
N GLU A 359 30.63 -25.86 32.98
CA GLU A 359 31.86 -25.11 33.24
C GLU A 359 32.93 -25.35 32.17
N LEU A 360 33.02 -26.57 31.64
CA LEU A 360 33.96 -26.92 30.58
C LEU A 360 33.56 -26.24 29.26
N VAL A 361 32.27 -26.29 28.89
CA VAL A 361 31.75 -25.64 27.68
C VAL A 361 31.94 -24.12 27.76
N ASN A 362 31.67 -23.50 28.91
CA ASN A 362 31.88 -22.06 29.10
C ASN A 362 33.37 -21.67 28.96
N LEU A 363 34.28 -22.46 29.53
CA LEU A 363 35.72 -22.23 29.39
C LEU A 363 36.17 -22.34 27.94
N LEU A 364 35.73 -23.38 27.23
CA LEU A 364 36.05 -23.59 25.82
C LEU A 364 35.46 -22.49 24.93
N ASN A 365 34.21 -22.07 25.16
CA ASN A 365 33.57 -21.00 24.41
C ASN A 365 34.25 -19.64 24.62
N ASP A 366 34.69 -19.31 25.85
CA ASP A 366 35.45 -18.08 26.09
C ASP A 366 36.82 -18.14 25.39
N LEU A 367 37.55 -19.25 25.53
CA LEU A 367 38.85 -19.41 24.89
C LEU A 367 38.75 -19.37 23.36
N PHE A 368 37.88 -20.18 22.77
CA PHE A 368 37.69 -20.22 21.33
C PHE A 368 37.05 -18.94 20.79
N GLY A 369 36.18 -18.27 21.55
CA GLY A 369 35.67 -16.94 21.20
C GLY A 369 36.78 -15.91 21.09
N ARG A 370 37.77 -15.92 22.00
CA ARG A 370 38.97 -15.06 21.89
C ARG A 370 39.82 -15.44 20.68
N PHE A 371 39.97 -16.73 20.39
CA PHE A 371 40.69 -17.18 19.20
C PHE A 371 39.98 -16.78 17.90
N ASP A 372 38.65 -16.81 17.86
CA ASP A 372 37.85 -16.36 16.72
C ASP A 372 38.07 -14.85 16.46
N ILE A 373 38.11 -14.04 17.52
CA ILE A 373 38.44 -12.61 17.41
C ILE A 373 39.85 -12.39 16.85
N LEU A 374 40.84 -13.14 17.34
CA LEU A 374 42.21 -13.07 16.81
C LEU A 374 42.28 -13.55 15.35
N CYS A 375 41.49 -14.55 14.99
CA CYS A 375 41.41 -15.09 13.63
C CYS A 375 40.92 -14.02 12.65
N GLY A 376 39.85 -13.31 13.04
CA GLY A 376 39.34 -12.17 12.29
C GLY A 376 40.34 -11.02 12.19
N LYS A 377 41.08 -10.70 13.27
CA LYS A 377 42.08 -9.61 13.26
C LYS A 377 43.29 -9.89 12.37
N CYS A 378 43.73 -11.15 12.31
CA CYS A 378 44.86 -11.56 11.47
C CYS A 378 44.44 -11.91 10.03
N ASN A 379 43.15 -11.82 9.70
CA ASN A 379 42.55 -12.29 8.44
C ASN A 379 42.93 -13.74 8.13
N LEU A 380 42.73 -14.64 9.10
CA LEU A 380 42.79 -16.09 8.92
C LEU A 380 41.37 -16.66 8.84
N GLU A 381 41.23 -17.78 8.14
CA GLU A 381 39.98 -18.53 8.05
C GLU A 381 39.98 -19.67 9.08
N LYS A 382 38.97 -19.71 9.94
CA LYS A 382 38.77 -20.82 10.87
C LYS A 382 38.19 -22.00 10.11
N ILE A 383 38.75 -23.20 10.29
CA ILE A 383 38.21 -24.40 9.64
C ILE A 383 37.25 -25.13 10.58
N SER A 384 37.73 -25.53 11.76
CA SER A 384 36.89 -26.14 12.79
C SER A 384 37.65 -26.19 14.13
N THR A 385 36.97 -26.69 15.14
CA THR A 385 37.57 -27.28 16.33
C THR A 385 37.47 -28.80 16.23
N LEU A 386 38.44 -29.50 16.83
CA LEU A 386 38.42 -30.96 17.00
C LEU A 386 38.74 -31.25 18.46
N GLY A 387 37.70 -31.33 19.30
CA GLY A 387 37.87 -31.41 20.75
C GLY A 387 38.49 -30.12 21.32
N ASP A 388 39.65 -30.27 21.96
CA ASP A 388 40.49 -29.22 22.52
C ASP A 388 41.45 -28.55 21.51
N CYS A 389 41.54 -29.09 20.30
CA CYS A 389 42.34 -28.53 19.23
C CYS A 389 41.56 -27.50 18.40
N TYR A 390 42.14 -26.33 18.20
CA TYR A 390 41.67 -25.27 17.31
C TYR A 390 42.59 -25.15 16.11
N TYR A 391 42.02 -25.09 14.90
CA TYR A 391 42.82 -24.94 13.69
C TYR A 391 42.22 -23.99 12.65
N CYS A 392 43.13 -23.27 11.99
CA CYS A 392 42.82 -22.23 11.02
C CYS A 392 43.85 -22.23 9.89
N VAL A 393 43.51 -21.57 8.78
CA VAL A 393 44.32 -21.48 7.58
C VAL A 393 44.48 -20.03 7.13
N ALA A 394 45.64 -19.70 6.57
CA ALA A 394 45.93 -18.45 5.88
C ALA A 394 46.18 -18.76 4.39
N GLY A 395 45.65 -17.91 3.50
CA GLY A 395 45.78 -18.10 2.04
C GLY A 395 44.66 -18.95 1.41
N CYS A 396 43.65 -19.33 2.18
CA CYS A 396 42.45 -20.04 1.71
C CYS A 396 41.21 -19.45 2.39
N PRO A 397 40.13 -19.11 1.65
CA PRO A 397 39.92 -19.30 0.20
C PRO A 397 40.53 -18.19 -0.69
N GLU A 398 41.08 -17.14 -0.09
CA GLU A 398 41.77 -16.06 -0.79
C GLU A 398 43.29 -16.16 -0.64
N PRO A 399 44.03 -16.33 -1.75
CA PRO A 399 45.49 -16.34 -1.73
C PRO A 399 46.02 -14.99 -1.21
N ARG A 400 47.04 -15.06 -0.34
CA ARG A 400 47.69 -13.87 0.21
C ARG A 400 49.21 -14.08 0.28
N PRO A 401 50.03 -13.11 -0.12
CA PRO A 401 51.48 -13.29 -0.22
C PRO A 401 52.19 -13.37 1.15
N ASP A 402 51.56 -12.85 2.19
CA ASP A 402 52.06 -12.82 3.57
C ASP A 402 51.42 -13.90 4.46
N HIS A 403 50.82 -14.95 3.86
CA HIS A 403 50.06 -16.00 4.55
C HIS A 403 50.83 -16.60 5.74
N ALA A 404 52.12 -16.90 5.56
CA ALA A 404 52.98 -17.47 6.59
C ALA A 404 53.21 -16.51 7.76
N LYS A 405 53.43 -15.22 7.49
CA LYS A 405 53.69 -14.20 8.52
C LYS A 405 52.49 -14.01 9.43
N CYS A 406 51.30 -13.83 8.86
CA CYS A 406 50.09 -13.66 9.67
C CYS A 406 49.68 -14.92 10.42
N CYS A 407 49.96 -16.10 9.87
CA CYS A 407 49.75 -17.36 10.56
C CYS A 407 50.63 -17.47 11.82
N VAL A 408 51.92 -17.14 11.71
CA VAL A 408 52.85 -17.10 12.86
C VAL A 408 52.46 -16.01 13.85
N GLU A 409 52.09 -14.82 13.37
CA GLU A 409 51.68 -13.69 14.21
C GLU A 409 50.44 -14.04 15.04
N MET A 410 49.44 -14.69 14.44
CA MET A 410 48.27 -15.20 15.17
C MET A 410 48.71 -16.18 16.28
N GLY A 411 49.62 -17.11 15.98
CA GLY A 411 50.15 -18.06 16.96
C GLY A 411 50.88 -17.39 18.12
N LEU A 412 51.61 -16.29 17.86
CA LEU A 412 52.29 -15.51 18.89
C LEU A 412 51.31 -14.72 19.76
N GLN A 413 50.26 -14.14 19.18
CA GLN A 413 49.25 -13.38 19.90
C GLN A 413 48.42 -14.26 20.86
N ARG A 414 48.27 -15.56 20.58
CA ARG A 414 47.58 -16.53 21.48
C ARG A 414 48.35 -16.84 22.77
N ARG A 415 49.65 -16.53 22.85
CA ARG A 415 50.49 -16.80 24.04
C ARG A 415 50.43 -15.67 25.09
N ARG A 416 49.80 -14.54 24.77
CA ARG A 416 49.55 -13.43 25.68
C ARG A 416 48.10 -13.48 26.15
#